data_AF-A0A8J2XMS4-F1
#
_entry.id   AF-A0A8J2XMS4-F1
#
_cell.length_a   1.000
_cell.length_b   1.000
_cell.length_c   1.000
_cell.angle_alpha   90.00
_cell.angle_beta   90.00
_cell.angle_gamma   90.00
#
_symmetry.space_group_name_H-M   'P 1'
#
loop_
_entity.id
_entity.type
_entity.pdbx_description
1 polymer ?
#
loop_
_entity_poly.entity_id
_entity_poly.type
_entity_poly.pdbx_seq_one_letter_code
_entity_poly.pdbx_strand_id
1 'polypeptide(L)'
;MSDLKYLVSIKGENFRLDLDEFPELVEFEVDLTIVAEDEESAEIFALEAVRNSPKLQKLMLTEEAKKPIIQVIDITRRPWWARQTKDLEFNFSNASR
;
A
#
# COMPACT_ATOMS: atom_id res chain seq x y z
N MET A 1 18.75 12.47 15.57
CA MET A 1 17.38 12.94 15.32
C MET A 1 16.44 12.00 16.04
N SER A 2 15.28 12.46 16.52
CA SER A 2 14.32 11.60 17.19
C SER A 2 13.33 11.08 16.15
N ASP A 3 13.34 9.78 15.89
CA ASP A 3 12.42 9.18 14.92
C ASP A 3 10.97 9.45 15.32
N LEU A 4 10.17 9.85 14.33
CA LEU A 4 8.76 10.17 14.47
C LEU A 4 7.92 9.02 13.89
N LYS A 5 6.71 8.85 14.43
CA LYS A 5 5.77 7.86 13.94
C LYS A 5 4.75 8.55 13.04
N TYR A 6 4.47 7.94 11.89
CA TYR A 6 3.50 8.40 10.91
C TYR A 6 2.53 7.27 10.60
N LEU A 7 1.26 7.61 10.42
CA LEU A 7 0.30 6.75 9.74
C LEU A 7 0.22 7.23 8.30
N VAL A 8 0.50 6.34 7.35
CA VAL A 8 0.46 6.61 5.92
C VAL A 8 -0.64 5.74 5.32
N SER A 9 -1.64 6.37 4.71
CA SER A 9 -2.73 5.69 4.04
C SER A 9 -2.44 5.70 2.55
N ILE A 10 -2.45 4.52 1.94
CA ILE A 10 -2.13 4.31 0.53
C ILE A 10 -3.32 3.66 -0.15
N LYS A 11 -3.74 4.24 -1.28
CA LYS A 11 -4.69 3.64 -2.20
C LYS A 11 -3.99 3.24 -3.47
N GLY A 12 -4.40 2.13 -4.05
CA GLY A 12 -3.93 1.74 -5.36
C GLY A 12 -4.85 0.79 -6.10
N GLU A 13 -4.42 0.44 -7.29
CA GLU A 13 -5.09 -0.51 -8.16
C GLU A 13 -4.10 -1.61 -8.54
N ASN A 14 -4.59 -2.84 -8.59
CA ASN A 14 -3.82 -3.98 -9.06
C ASN A 14 -4.74 -4.96 -9.81
N PHE A 15 -4.19 -5.90 -10.55
CA PHE A 15 -4.98 -6.96 -11.16
C PHE A 15 -5.03 -8.17 -10.24
N ARG A 16 -6.15 -8.89 -10.19
CA ARG A 16 -6.23 -10.22 -9.59
C ARG A 16 -6.45 -11.22 -10.71
N LEU A 17 -5.68 -12.29 -10.71
CA LEU A 17 -5.95 -13.47 -11.53
C LEU A 17 -6.58 -14.53 -10.66
N ASP A 18 -7.84 -14.85 -10.98
CA ASP A 18 -8.46 -16.07 -10.52
C ASP A 18 -8.12 -17.19 -11.51
N LEU A 19 -8.04 -18.42 -11.00
CA LEU A 19 -7.47 -19.60 -11.69
C LEU A 19 -8.14 -19.94 -13.04
N ASP A 20 -9.31 -19.38 -13.34
CA ASP A 20 -10.13 -19.74 -14.50
C ASP A 20 -10.52 -18.55 -15.43
N GLU A 21 -10.22 -17.28 -15.11
CA GLU A 21 -10.76 -16.13 -15.89
C GLU A 21 -9.81 -14.92 -16.04
N PHE A 22 -10.17 -14.02 -16.96
CA PHE A 22 -9.50 -12.76 -17.31
C PHE A 22 -9.09 -11.93 -16.08
N PRO A 23 -7.96 -11.19 -16.13
CA PRO A 23 -7.51 -10.37 -15.01
C PRO A 23 -8.56 -9.32 -14.61
N GLU A 24 -8.98 -9.35 -13.35
CA GLU A 24 -9.92 -8.38 -12.78
C GLU A 24 -9.14 -7.22 -12.14
N LEU A 25 -9.51 -5.97 -12.46
CA LEU A 25 -8.96 -4.80 -11.78
C LEU A 25 -9.56 -4.70 -10.38
N VAL A 26 -8.71 -4.74 -9.36
CA VAL A 26 -9.07 -4.56 -7.97
C VAL A 26 -8.43 -3.30 -7.41
N GLU A 27 -9.20 -2.54 -6.65
CA GLU A 27 -8.69 -1.45 -5.83
C GLU A 27 -8.21 -2.03 -4.50
N PHE A 28 -7.18 -1.42 -3.92
CA PHE A 28 -6.72 -1.72 -2.58
C PHE A 28 -6.48 -0.45 -1.77
N GLU A 29 -6.72 -0.56 -0.47
CA GLU A 29 -6.35 0.44 0.52
C GLU A 29 -5.55 -0.21 1.64
N VAL A 30 -4.50 0.47 2.11
CA VAL A 30 -3.63 -0.02 3.18
C VAL A 30 -3.15 1.13 4.05
N ASP A 31 -3.21 0.89 5.36
CA ASP A 31 -2.74 1.81 6.39
C ASP A 31 -1.44 1.30 7.02
N LEU A 32 -0.41 2.15 6.97
CA LEU A 32 0.96 1.82 7.34
C LEU A 32 1.46 2.72 8.45
N THR A 33 1.93 2.11 9.54
CA THR A 33 2.63 2.86 10.57
C THR A 33 4.12 2.85 10.26
N ILE A 34 4.65 3.99 9.84
CA ILE A 34 6.07 4.17 9.51
C ILE A 34 6.78 4.95 10.61
N VAL A 35 8.01 4.56 10.91
CA VAL A 35 8.91 5.34 11.77
C VAL A 35 9.95 5.99 10.86
N ALA A 36 10.00 7.32 10.85
CA ALA A 36 10.84 8.11 9.95
C ALA A 36 11.23 9.46 10.57
N GLU A 37 12.24 10.10 10.00
CA GLU A 37 12.74 11.41 10.47
C GLU A 37 11.76 12.55 10.13
N ASP A 38 11.07 12.43 8.99
CA ASP A 38 10.12 13.41 8.45
C ASP A 38 9.01 12.73 7.61
N GLU A 39 8.06 13.54 7.12
CA GLU A 39 6.93 13.08 6.30
C GLU A 39 7.36 12.54 4.93
N GLU A 40 8.37 13.14 4.31
CA GLU A 40 8.88 12.72 2.99
C GLU A 40 9.51 11.32 3.08
N SER A 41 10.32 11.08 4.10
CA SER A 41 10.91 9.77 4.39
C SER A 41 9.82 8.75 4.72
N ALA A 42 8.77 9.15 5.47
CA ALA A 42 7.65 8.28 5.79
C ALA A 42 6.88 7.82 4.54
N GLU A 43 6.64 8.74 3.60
CA GLU A 43 6.03 8.46 2.30
C GLU A 43 6.85 7.46 1.50
N ILE A 44 8.16 7.71 1.35
CA ILE A 44 9.07 6.84 0.58
C ILE A 44 9.06 5.42 1.15
N PHE A 45 9.23 5.27 2.47
CA PHE A 45 9.25 3.96 3.12
C PHE A 45 7.90 3.24 3.02
N ALA A 46 6.78 3.97 3.13
CA ALA A 46 5.46 3.38 2.95
C ALA A 46 5.26 2.86 1.52
N LEU A 47 5.63 3.65 0.51
CA LEU A 47 5.52 3.26 -0.89
C LEU A 47 6.41 2.05 -1.21
N GLU A 48 7.63 2.01 -0.69
CA GLU A 48 8.53 0.85 -0.84
C GLU A 48 7.97 -0.41 -0.18
N ALA A 49 7.41 -0.30 1.03
CA ALA A 49 6.79 -1.42 1.73
C ALA A 49 5.60 -2.00 0.96
N VAL A 50 4.74 -1.13 0.39
CA VAL A 50 3.61 -1.54 -0.45
C VAL A 50 4.09 -2.20 -1.73
N ARG A 51 5.03 -1.59 -2.47
CA ARG A 51 5.56 -2.15 -3.73
C ARG A 51 6.23 -3.51 -3.55
N ASN A 52 6.90 -3.71 -2.42
CA ASN A 52 7.59 -4.96 -2.10
C ASN A 52 6.68 -5.99 -1.38
N SER A 53 5.40 -5.69 -1.19
CA SER A 53 4.46 -6.61 -0.54
C SER A 53 4.29 -7.89 -1.37
N PRO A 54 4.58 -9.07 -0.80
CA PRO A 54 4.33 -10.35 -1.47
C PRO A 54 2.85 -10.54 -1.85
N LYS A 55 1.93 -9.92 -1.11
CA LYS A 55 0.49 -9.95 -1.42
C LYS A 55 0.18 -9.20 -2.72
N LEU A 56 0.82 -8.05 -2.97
CA LEU A 56 0.66 -7.30 -4.21
C LEU A 56 1.47 -7.90 -5.37
N GLN A 57 2.63 -8.49 -5.10
CA GLN A 57 3.42 -9.17 -6.14
C GLN A 57 2.72 -10.41 -6.69
N LYS A 58 1.98 -11.15 -5.85
CA LYS A 58 1.14 -12.28 -6.30
C LYS A 58 -0.04 -11.86 -7.19
N LEU A 59 -0.44 -10.60 -7.11
CA LEU A 59 -1.53 -10.02 -7.89
C LEU A 59 -1.04 -9.53 -9.27
N MET A 60 0.25 -9.21 -9.41
CA MET A 60 0.84 -8.82 -10.69
C MET A 60 1.21 -10.03 -11.55
N LEU A 61 0.32 -10.44 -12.48
CA LEU A 61 0.77 -11.11 -13.69
C LEU A 61 0.14 -10.43 -14.89
N THR A 62 0.91 -9.55 -15.53
CA THR A 62 0.96 -9.44 -16.99
C THR A 62 2.05 -8.42 -17.32
N GLU A 63 3.05 -8.84 -18.10
CA GLU A 63 4.17 -7.98 -18.55
C GLU A 63 3.70 -6.74 -19.35
N GLU A 64 2.44 -6.71 -19.78
CA GLU A 64 1.84 -5.64 -20.59
C GLU A 64 0.73 -4.85 -19.88
N ALA A 65 0.17 -5.32 -18.76
CA ALA A 65 -0.90 -4.60 -18.09
C ALA A 65 -0.31 -3.51 -17.20
N LYS A 66 -0.67 -2.26 -17.54
CA LYS A 66 -0.55 -1.02 -16.77
C LYS A 66 0.03 -1.23 -15.36
N LYS A 67 1.21 -0.66 -15.12
CA LYS A 67 1.83 -0.60 -13.79
C LYS A 67 0.78 -0.25 -12.74
N PRO A 68 0.75 -0.95 -11.59
CA PRO A 68 -0.21 -0.67 -10.52
C PRO A 68 -0.10 0.81 -10.15
N ILE A 69 -1.24 1.49 -10.13
CA ILE A 69 -1.31 2.86 -9.65
C ILE A 69 -1.25 2.76 -8.12
N ILE A 70 -0.26 3.40 -7.52
CA ILE A 70 -0.08 3.43 -6.06
C ILE A 70 0.08 4.90 -5.69
N GLN A 71 -0.79 5.39 -4.81
CA GLN A 71 -0.85 6.77 -4.41
C GLN A 71 -1.01 6.88 -2.89
N VAL A 72 -0.23 7.75 -2.26
CA VAL A 72 -0.47 8.15 -0.88
C VAL A 72 -1.64 9.12 -0.83
N ILE A 73 -2.62 8.83 0.02
CA ILE A 73 -3.84 9.63 0.18
C ILE A 73 -3.87 10.42 1.48
N ASP A 74 -3.15 9.97 2.52
CA ASP A 74 -2.98 10.71 3.77
C ASP A 74 -1.65 10.36 4.44
N ILE A 75 -1.06 11.35 5.11
CA ILE A 75 0.08 11.19 6.01
C ILE A 75 -0.22 11.95 7.30
N THR A 76 -0.43 11.20 8.38
CA THR A 76 -0.74 11.78 9.68
C THR A 76 0.35 11.43 10.68
N ARG A 77 1.02 12.44 11.25
CA ARG A 77 1.93 12.23 12.37
C ARG A 77 1.20 11.66 13.58
N ARG A 78 1.74 10.60 14.17
CA ARG A 78 1.20 9.91 15.33
C ARG A 78 2.13 10.07 16.55
N PRO A 79 1.57 10.05 17.77
CA PRO A 79 2.39 9.91 18.98
C PRO A 79 3.22 8.63 18.94
N TRP A 80 4.41 8.63 19.54
CA TRP A 80 5.31 7.48 19.57
C TRP A 80 4.65 6.20 20.13
N TRP A 81 3.73 6.35 21.09
CA TRP A 81 2.98 5.27 21.75
C TRP A 81 1.78 4.75 20.94
N ALA A 82 1.43 5.34 19.79
CA ALA A 82 0.36 4.83 18.95
C ALA A 82 0.65 3.40 18.49
N ARG A 83 -0.38 2.55 18.42
CA ARG A 83 -0.22 1.15 17.97
C ARG A 83 0.36 1.13 16.55
N GLN A 84 1.32 0.23 16.32
CA GLN A 84 1.81 -0.06 14.97
C GLN A 84 0.84 -1.01 14.28
N THR A 85 0.57 -0.77 12.99
CA THR A 85 0.11 -1.82 12.10
C THR A 85 1.24 -2.84 11.95
N LYS A 86 1.04 -4.04 12.50
CA LYS A 86 2.05 -5.11 12.52
C LYS A 86 2.22 -5.78 11.17
N ASP A 87 1.14 -5.82 10.39
CA ASP A 87 1.08 -6.46 9.09
C ASP A 87 0.46 -5.50 8.08
N LEU A 88 0.90 -5.60 6.82
CA LEU A 88 0.24 -4.97 5.69
C LEU A 88 -1.12 -5.67 5.46
N GLU A 89 -2.16 -5.09 6.04
CA GLU A 89 -3.55 -5.49 5.82
C GLU A 89 -4.12 -4.70 4.65
N PHE A 90 -4.19 -5.35 3.49
CA PHE A 90 -4.78 -4.78 2.30
C PHE A 90 -6.28 -5.03 2.31
N ASN A 91 -7.06 -3.96 2.22
CA ASN A 91 -8.50 -4.02 1.99
C ASN A 91 -8.73 -3.94 0.49
N PHE A 92 -9.07 -5.08 -0.13
CA PHE A 92 -9.37 -5.15 -1.56
C PHE A 92 -10.86 -4.96 -1.81
N SER A 93 -11.18 -4.17 -2.83
CA SER A 93 -12.53 -4.01 -3.35
C SER A 93 -12.51 -4.08 -4.87
N ASN A 94 -13.61 -4.50 -5.48
CA ASN A 94 -13.73 -4.48 -6.94
C ASN A 94 -13.69 -3.03 -7.42
N ALA A 95 -12.86 -2.75 -8.43
CA ALA A 95 -12.87 -1.45 -9.08
C ALA A 95 -14.25 -1.25 -9.74
N SER A 96 -14.96 -0.19 -9.37
CA SER A 96 -16.27 0.09 -9.96
C SER A 96 -16.06 0.48 -11.43
N ARG A 97 -16.66 -0.31 -12.35
CA ARG A 97 -16.63 -0.06 -13.80
C ARG A 97 -17.23 1.27 -14.20
#